data_AF-A0A231PP28-F1
#
_entry.id   AF-A0A231PP28-F1
#
_cell.length_a   1.000
_cell.length_b   1.000
_cell.length_c   1.000
_cell.angle_alpha   90.00
_cell.angle_beta   90.00
_cell.angle_gamma   90.00
#
_symmetry.space_group_name_H-M   'P 1'
#
loop_
_entity.id
_entity.type
_entity.pdbx_description
1 polymer ?
#
loop_
_entity_poly.entity_id
_entity_poly.type
_entity_poly.pdbx_seq_one_letter_code
_entity_poly.pdbx_strand_id
1 'polypeptide(L)'
;MSRRRPRPDREELRAAVAESVSIAEVLRRLGRSGSGTQRAHLRRWIAEDRLSTEHFLGQAHQRGKPRPALTRPPEEILVRHEGERRTRTAVLRRALREVGVPEVCAECGVGPQWLGKPMTLEVDHINGEWNDDRLENLRLLCPNCHAVTRTWCRGGQRRHNLAQ
;
A
#
# COMPACT_ATOMS: atom_id res chain seq x y z
N MET A 1 -7.50 0.24 23.57
CA MET A 1 -8.65 1.17 23.47
C MET A 1 -8.13 2.56 23.16
N SER A 2 -8.23 3.03 21.90
CA SER A 2 -7.74 4.36 21.52
C SER A 2 -8.65 5.42 22.11
N ARG A 3 -8.17 6.16 23.12
CA ARG A 3 -8.88 7.32 23.68
C ARG A 3 -9.13 8.30 22.53
N ARG A 4 -10.40 8.54 22.18
CA ARG A 4 -10.76 9.57 21.20
C ARG A 4 -10.23 10.90 21.73
N ARG A 5 -9.19 11.44 21.11
CA ARG A 5 -8.65 12.75 21.47
C ARG A 5 -9.72 13.82 21.16
N PRO A 6 -10.07 14.69 22.12
CA PRO A 6 -11.05 15.76 21.90
C PRO A 6 -10.57 16.74 20.82
N ARG A 7 -11.42 17.65 20.36
CA ARG A 7 -11.03 18.74 19.45
C ARG A 7 -9.90 19.58 20.10
N PRO A 8 -8.83 19.94 19.37
CA PRO A 8 -7.82 20.90 19.85
C PRO A 8 -8.45 22.22 20.26
N ASP A 9 -7.83 22.95 21.18
CA ASP A 9 -8.30 24.30 21.46
C ASP A 9 -8.09 25.22 20.23
N ARG A 10 -8.77 26.37 20.22
CA ARG A 10 -8.74 27.29 19.08
C ARG A 10 -7.36 27.91 18.84
N GLU A 11 -6.59 28.17 19.90
CA GLU A 11 -5.26 28.77 19.81
C GLU A 11 -4.22 27.75 19.33
N GLU A 12 -4.26 26.54 19.88
CA GLU A 12 -3.49 25.37 19.45
C GLU A 12 -3.76 25.06 17.97
N LEU A 13 -5.02 25.05 17.55
CA LEU A 13 -5.37 24.83 16.14
C LEU A 13 -4.85 25.96 15.25
N ARG A 14 -5.00 27.22 15.68
CA ARG A 14 -4.51 28.39 14.94
C ARG A 14 -3.00 28.35 14.77
N ALA A 15 -2.25 28.11 15.84
CA ALA A 15 -0.80 28.00 15.81
C ALA A 15 -0.36 26.86 14.90
N ALA A 16 -0.97 25.69 15.03
CA ALA A 16 -0.65 24.54 14.20
C ALA A 16 -0.92 24.78 12.70
N VAL A 17 -1.99 25.51 12.35
CA VAL A 17 -2.30 25.90 10.96
C VAL A 17 -1.32 26.94 10.44
N ALA A 18 -1.00 27.96 11.23
CA ALA A 18 -0.05 29.01 10.82
C ALA A 18 1.36 28.46 10.55
N GLU A 19 1.82 27.49 11.36
CA GLU A 19 3.15 26.91 11.25
C GLU A 19 3.26 25.71 10.28
N SER A 20 2.17 25.38 9.58
CA SER A 20 2.12 24.24 8.65
C SER A 20 1.92 24.70 7.22
N VAL A 21 2.46 23.93 6.27
CA VAL A 21 2.20 24.15 4.83
C VAL A 21 1.31 23.05 4.22
N SER A 22 0.79 22.15 5.06
CA SER A 22 -0.15 21.10 4.64
C SER A 22 -1.00 20.56 5.79
N ILE A 23 -2.19 20.06 5.47
CA ILE A 23 -3.10 19.35 6.40
C ILE A 23 -2.40 18.19 7.14
N ALA A 24 -1.50 17.47 6.47
CA ALA A 24 -0.79 16.34 7.08
C ALA A 24 0.19 16.81 8.17
N GLU A 25 0.81 17.97 7.97
CA GLU A 25 1.72 18.57 8.93
C GLU A 25 1.00 19.11 10.16
N VAL A 26 -0.16 19.76 9.97
CA VAL A 26 -1.03 20.17 11.08
C VAL A 26 -1.38 18.97 11.96
N LEU A 27 -1.80 17.85 11.36
CA LEU A 27 -2.11 16.64 12.12
C LEU A 27 -0.88 16.09 12.87
N ARG A 28 0.31 16.11 12.27
CA ARG A 28 1.55 15.69 12.95
C ARG A 28 1.89 16.60 14.13
N ARG A 29 1.78 17.92 13.98
CA ARG A 29 2.01 18.90 15.06
C ARG A 29 1.03 18.71 16.21
N LEU A 30 -0.23 18.40 15.91
CA LEU A 30 -1.26 18.06 16.91
C LEU A 30 -1.13 16.63 17.48
N GLY A 31 -0.11 15.87 17.08
CA GLY A 31 0.10 14.48 17.49
C GLY A 31 -1.05 13.53 17.09
N ARG A 32 -1.76 13.83 16.01
CA ARG A 32 -2.90 13.06 15.49
C ARG A 32 -2.50 12.23 14.29
N SER A 33 -3.20 11.11 14.09
CA SER A 33 -2.96 10.26 12.93
C SER A 33 -3.38 10.94 11.63
N GLY A 34 -2.66 10.67 10.54
CA GLY A 34 -2.95 11.19 9.21
C GLY A 34 -4.12 10.51 8.48
N SER A 35 -5.08 9.91 9.21
CA SER A 35 -6.18 9.13 8.64
C SER A 35 -7.23 10.01 7.93
N GLY A 36 -8.04 9.40 7.05
CA GLY A 36 -9.11 10.12 6.35
C GLY A 36 -10.10 10.81 7.30
N THR A 37 -10.51 10.13 8.36
CA THR A 37 -11.41 10.68 9.40
C THR A 37 -10.79 11.89 10.11
N GLN A 38 -9.51 11.83 10.50
CA GLN A 38 -8.83 12.96 11.15
C GLN A 38 -8.67 14.15 10.20
N ARG A 39 -8.39 13.90 8.92
CA ARG A 39 -8.35 14.96 7.91
C ARG A 39 -9.71 15.63 7.70
N ALA A 40 -10.79 14.87 7.74
CA ALA A 40 -12.15 15.42 7.65
C ALA A 40 -12.48 16.29 8.88
N HIS A 41 -12.16 15.81 10.08
CA HIS A 41 -12.34 16.56 11.32
C HIS A 41 -11.55 17.87 11.31
N LEU A 42 -10.27 17.82 10.90
CA LEU A 42 -9.42 19.00 10.83
C LEU A 42 -9.96 20.05 9.86
N ARG A 43 -10.42 19.65 8.66
CA ARG A 43 -11.02 20.60 7.71
C ARG A 43 -12.26 21.27 8.28
N ARG A 44 -13.10 20.52 8.99
CA ARG A 44 -14.28 21.07 9.67
C ARG A 44 -13.87 22.10 10.73
N TRP A 45 -12.91 21.80 11.59
CA TRP A 45 -12.47 22.73 12.64
C TRP A 45 -11.84 24.01 12.07
N ILE A 46 -11.05 23.89 11.00
CA ILE A 46 -10.48 25.05 10.28
C ILE A 46 -11.58 25.96 9.74
N ALA A 47 -12.63 25.39 9.15
CA ALA A 47 -13.77 26.14 8.63
C ALA A 47 -14.59 26.79 9.76
N GLU A 48 -14.87 26.05 10.84
CA GLU A 48 -15.59 26.56 12.02
C GLU A 48 -14.85 27.74 12.67
N ASP A 49 -13.52 27.68 12.76
CA ASP A 49 -12.71 28.74 13.38
C ASP A 49 -12.28 29.84 12.40
N ARG A 50 -12.69 29.73 11.13
CA ARG A 50 -12.38 30.65 10.02
C ARG A 50 -10.87 30.92 9.88
N LEU A 51 -10.08 29.85 9.94
CA LEU A 51 -8.63 29.94 9.79
C LEU A 51 -8.25 29.91 8.29
N SER A 52 -7.39 30.83 7.86
CA SER A 52 -6.86 30.80 6.50
C SER A 52 -5.89 29.62 6.31
N THR A 53 -6.01 28.96 5.16
CA THR A 53 -5.08 27.93 4.69
C THR A 53 -4.55 28.25 3.30
N GLU A 54 -4.59 29.51 2.87
CA GLU A 54 -4.14 29.93 1.53
C GLU A 54 -2.64 29.66 1.31
N HIS A 55 -1.85 29.71 2.38
CA HIS A 55 -0.43 29.36 2.37
C HIS A 55 -0.16 27.85 2.28
N PHE A 56 -1.19 27.00 2.33
CA PHE A 56 -0.99 25.56 2.18
C PHE A 56 -0.66 25.23 0.74
N LEU A 57 0.54 24.68 0.54
CA LEU A 57 1.06 24.32 -0.79
C LEU A 57 0.45 23.01 -1.32
N GLY A 58 -0.29 22.26 -0.50
CA GLY A 58 -0.85 20.98 -0.89
C GLY A 58 0.22 20.00 -1.37
N GLN A 59 0.06 19.44 -2.57
CA GLN A 59 1.07 18.57 -3.18
C GLN A 59 2.33 19.34 -3.63
N ALA A 60 2.25 20.66 -3.80
CA ALA A 60 3.40 21.48 -4.18
C ALA A 60 4.45 21.58 -3.07
N HIS A 61 4.13 21.26 -1.81
CA HIS A 61 5.14 21.14 -0.74
C HIS A 61 6.17 20.02 -1.01
N GLN A 62 5.85 19.08 -1.90
CA GLN A 62 6.75 18.01 -2.33
C GLN A 62 7.39 18.28 -3.71
N ARG A 63 7.04 19.40 -4.37
CA ARG A 63 7.56 19.75 -5.70
C ARG A 63 9.02 20.21 -5.55
N GLY A 64 9.92 19.61 -6.32
CA GLY A 64 11.36 19.89 -6.28
C GLY A 64 12.13 19.18 -5.17
N LYS A 65 11.45 18.50 -4.24
CA LYS A 65 12.14 17.60 -3.29
C LYS A 65 12.56 16.33 -4.04
N PRO A 66 13.83 15.88 -3.93
CA PRO A 66 14.22 14.61 -4.50
C PRO A 66 13.29 13.54 -3.94
N ARG A 67 12.59 12.83 -4.83
CA ARG A 67 11.89 11.60 -4.42
C ARG A 67 12.96 10.68 -3.86
N PRO A 68 12.76 10.08 -2.67
CA PRO A 68 13.72 9.13 -2.16
C PRO A 68 14.01 8.08 -3.23
N ALA A 69 15.27 7.91 -3.58
CA ALA A 69 15.75 6.78 -4.39
C ALA A 69 15.60 5.51 -3.54
N LEU A 70 14.37 5.04 -3.34
CA LEU A 70 14.04 3.95 -2.43
C LEU A 70 13.21 2.88 -3.13
N THR A 71 13.53 2.64 -4.39
CA THR A 71 13.08 1.43 -5.06
C THR A 71 14.08 0.35 -4.67
N ARG A 72 13.79 -0.41 -3.60
CA ARG A 72 14.58 -1.62 -3.25
C ARG A 72 14.79 -2.46 -4.51
N PRO A 73 16.01 -2.93 -4.79
CA PRO A 73 16.29 -3.69 -5.99
C PRO A 73 15.61 -5.07 -5.91
N PRO A 74 15.37 -5.76 -7.05
CA PRO A 74 14.65 -7.04 -7.05
C PRO A 74 15.26 -8.09 -6.14
N GLU A 75 16.59 -8.12 -6.01
CA GLU A 75 17.33 -9.11 -5.22
C GLU A 75 17.04 -8.96 -3.72
N GLU A 76 16.68 -7.77 -3.26
CA GLU A 76 16.23 -7.56 -1.88
C GLU A 76 14.75 -7.90 -1.70
N ILE A 77 13.95 -7.85 -2.77
CA ILE A 77 12.49 -8.08 -2.71
C ILE A 77 12.17 -9.56 -2.83
N LEU A 78 12.82 -10.25 -3.76
CA LEU A 78 12.55 -11.63 -4.15
C LEU A 78 13.26 -12.60 -3.20
N VAL A 79 12.97 -12.46 -1.90
CA VAL A 79 13.58 -13.23 -0.82
C VAL A 79 12.50 -13.77 0.10
N ARG A 80 12.83 -14.83 0.84
CA ARG A 80 12.01 -15.22 1.98
C ARG A 80 12.26 -14.27 3.13
N HIS A 81 11.21 -13.83 3.82
CA HIS A 81 11.31 -12.87 4.91
C HIS A 81 10.49 -13.25 6.15
N GLU A 82 10.85 -12.68 7.29
CA GLU A 82 10.16 -12.86 8.58
C GLU A 82 9.32 -11.63 8.98
N GLY A 83 9.24 -10.62 8.11
CA GLY A 83 8.51 -9.39 8.40
C GLY A 83 7.03 -9.62 8.68
N GLU A 84 6.43 -8.80 9.55
CA GLU A 84 5.04 -8.92 10.03
C GLU A 84 3.96 -8.71 8.95
N ARG A 85 4.35 -8.20 7.77
CA ARG A 85 3.42 -7.80 6.71
C ARG A 85 3.85 -8.38 5.38
N ARG A 86 2.86 -8.84 4.62
CA ARG A 86 3.03 -9.28 3.24
C ARG A 86 3.59 -8.15 2.37
N THR A 87 4.54 -8.51 1.49
CA THR A 87 5.00 -7.62 0.44
C THR A 87 3.84 -7.21 -0.46
N ARG A 88 3.72 -5.90 -0.74
CA ARG A 88 2.64 -5.40 -1.60
C ARG A 88 2.78 -5.99 -3.00
N THR A 89 1.68 -6.48 -3.58
CA THR A 89 1.67 -7.10 -4.92
C THR A 89 2.27 -6.21 -6.02
N ALA A 90 2.10 -4.88 -5.92
CA ALA A 90 2.71 -3.94 -6.87
C ALA A 90 4.25 -3.95 -6.82
N VAL A 91 4.85 -4.22 -5.66
CA VAL A 91 6.29 -4.35 -5.49
C VAL A 91 6.79 -5.67 -6.08
N LEU A 92 6.08 -6.78 -5.83
CA LEU A 92 6.40 -8.09 -6.42
C LEU A 92 6.32 -8.07 -7.94
N ARG A 93 5.22 -7.55 -8.52
CA ARG A 93 5.07 -7.43 -9.98
C ARG A 93 6.20 -6.62 -10.61
N ARG A 94 6.62 -5.53 -9.96
CA ARG A 94 7.74 -4.73 -10.42
C ARG A 94 9.06 -5.52 -10.40
N ALA A 95 9.37 -6.19 -9.29
CA ALA A 95 10.58 -6.98 -9.15
C ALA A 95 10.63 -8.15 -10.16
N LEU A 96 9.52 -8.87 -10.35
CA LEU A 96 9.41 -9.94 -11.36
C LEU A 96 9.68 -9.42 -12.78
N ARG A 97 9.11 -8.27 -13.14
CA ARG A 97 9.38 -7.62 -14.43
C ARG A 97 10.85 -7.19 -14.58
N GLU A 98 11.45 -6.64 -13.53
CA GLU A 98 12.83 -6.17 -13.52
C GLU A 98 13.84 -7.33 -13.72
N VAL A 99 13.56 -8.53 -13.19
CA VAL A 99 14.37 -9.74 -13.41
C VAL A 99 14.01 -10.51 -14.69
N GLY A 100 13.11 -9.98 -15.52
CA GLY A 100 12.80 -10.53 -16.83
C GLY A 100 11.73 -11.64 -16.86
N VAL A 101 10.92 -11.78 -15.81
CA VAL A 101 9.77 -12.71 -15.84
C VAL A 101 8.77 -12.22 -16.89
N PRO A 102 8.39 -13.07 -17.87
CA PRO A 102 7.40 -12.70 -18.88
C PRO A 102 6.04 -12.37 -18.25
N GLU A 103 5.39 -11.32 -18.73
CA GLU A 103 4.05 -10.92 -18.26
C GLU A 103 2.96 -11.78 -18.94
N VAL A 104 3.03 -13.09 -18.73
CA VAL A 104 2.06 -14.08 -19.22
C VAL A 104 1.62 -15.00 -18.09
N CYS A 105 0.41 -15.55 -18.19
CA CYS A 105 -0.07 -16.55 -17.26
C CYS A 105 0.79 -17.82 -17.36
N ALA A 106 1.34 -18.28 -16.24
CA ALA A 106 2.18 -19.47 -16.19
C ALA A 106 1.41 -20.77 -16.51
N GLU A 107 0.07 -20.75 -16.41
CA GLU A 107 -0.79 -21.93 -16.66
C GLU A 107 -1.32 -21.95 -18.10
N CYS A 108 -1.92 -20.85 -18.57
CA CYS A 108 -2.60 -20.80 -19.87
C CYS A 108 -1.93 -19.91 -20.91
N GLY A 109 -0.83 -19.23 -20.57
CA GLY A 109 -0.08 -18.38 -21.49
C GLY A 109 -0.73 -17.05 -21.88
N VAL A 110 -1.94 -16.73 -21.39
CA VAL A 110 -2.59 -15.46 -21.70
C VAL A 110 -1.75 -14.28 -21.20
N GLY A 111 -1.59 -13.27 -22.06
CA GLY A 111 -0.85 -12.05 -21.73
C GLY A 111 -1.67 -11.07 -20.86
N PRO A 112 -1.19 -9.81 -20.72
CA PRO A 112 -1.80 -8.80 -19.87
C PRO A 112 -2.96 -8.07 -20.56
N GLN A 113 -3.57 -8.69 -21.58
CA GLN A 113 -4.70 -8.14 -22.32
C GLN A 113 -5.82 -9.15 -22.42
N TRP A 114 -7.05 -8.68 -22.18
CA TRP A 114 -8.28 -9.45 -22.32
C TRP A 114 -9.25 -8.65 -23.17
N LEU A 115 -9.67 -9.22 -24.31
CA LEU A 115 -10.56 -8.54 -25.28
C LEU A 115 -10.05 -7.13 -25.67
N GLY A 116 -8.74 -6.99 -25.88
CA GLY A 116 -8.08 -5.72 -26.22
C GLY A 116 -7.98 -4.70 -25.08
N LYS A 117 -8.39 -5.06 -23.86
CA LYS A 117 -8.28 -4.21 -22.66
C LYS A 117 -7.19 -4.72 -21.72
N PRO A 118 -6.48 -3.85 -20.99
CA PRO A 118 -5.51 -4.28 -19.99
C PRO A 118 -6.14 -5.17 -18.91
N MET A 119 -5.48 -6.28 -18.62
CA MET A 119 -5.81 -7.22 -17.55
C MET A 119 -4.58 -7.40 -16.68
N THR A 120 -4.74 -7.24 -15.37
CA THR A 120 -3.64 -7.50 -14.44
C THR A 120 -3.48 -9.00 -14.24
N LEU A 121 -2.27 -9.52 -14.49
CA LEU A 121 -1.91 -10.85 -14.00
C LEU A 121 -1.62 -10.76 -12.50
N GLU A 122 -2.17 -11.71 -11.76
CA GLU A 122 -2.09 -11.82 -10.32
C GLU A 122 -0.83 -12.59 -9.92
N VAL A 123 -0.22 -12.19 -8.81
CA VAL A 123 0.94 -12.90 -8.25
C VAL A 123 0.42 -14.01 -7.35
N ASP A 124 0.75 -15.25 -7.71
CA ASP A 124 0.47 -16.44 -6.91
C ASP A 124 1.78 -16.97 -6.29
N HIS A 125 1.68 -17.38 -5.03
CA HIS A 125 2.74 -18.09 -4.31
C HIS A 125 2.45 -19.57 -4.45
N ILE A 126 3.31 -20.31 -5.15
CA ILE A 126 3.09 -21.73 -5.50
C ILE A 126 2.85 -22.58 -4.24
N ASN A 127 3.59 -22.33 -3.17
CA ASN A 127 3.43 -23.02 -1.88
C ASN A 127 2.32 -22.43 -0.98
N GLY A 128 1.75 -21.27 -1.32
CA GLY A 128 0.75 -20.55 -0.54
C GLY A 128 1.31 -19.74 0.65
N GLU A 129 2.63 -19.72 0.85
CA GLU A 129 3.29 -18.98 1.93
C GLU A 129 3.57 -17.55 1.51
N TRP A 130 2.87 -16.60 2.12
CA TRP A 130 2.89 -15.19 1.73
C TRP A 130 4.21 -14.45 1.97
N ASN A 131 5.09 -15.03 2.78
CA ASN A 131 6.40 -14.48 3.14
C ASN A 131 7.56 -15.12 2.37
N ASP A 132 7.26 -16.08 1.48
CA ASP A 132 8.23 -16.71 0.59
C ASP A 132 8.19 -16.06 -0.80
N ASP A 133 8.71 -14.83 -0.89
CA ASP A 133 8.72 -14.04 -2.13
C ASP A 133 9.85 -14.43 -3.10
N ARG A 134 10.53 -15.56 -2.87
CA ARG A 134 11.61 -16.04 -3.75
C ARG A 134 11.10 -16.28 -5.17
N LEU A 135 11.93 -15.99 -6.15
CA LEU A 135 11.58 -16.05 -7.58
C LEU A 135 11.00 -17.41 -7.97
N GLU A 136 11.60 -18.51 -7.50
CA GLU A 136 11.16 -19.87 -7.77
C GLU A 136 9.79 -20.24 -7.20
N ASN A 137 9.28 -19.46 -6.24
CA ASN A 137 7.98 -19.68 -5.60
C ASN A 137 6.88 -18.76 -6.13
N LEU A 138 7.22 -17.77 -6.96
CA LEU A 138 6.27 -16.81 -7.51
C LEU A 138 5.92 -17.16 -8.96
N ARG A 139 4.65 -16.99 -9.31
CA ARG A 139 4.19 -17.04 -10.70
C ARG A 139 3.12 -16.01 -10.98
N LEU A 140 3.02 -15.59 -12.24
CA LEU A 140 1.94 -14.73 -12.71
C LEU A 140 0.81 -15.61 -13.25
N LEU A 141 -0.42 -15.37 -12.80
CA LEU A 141 -1.62 -16.08 -13.26
C LEU A 141 -2.67 -15.09 -13.73
N CYS A 142 -3.46 -15.44 -14.74
CA CYS A 142 -4.67 -14.68 -15.04
C CYS A 142 -5.73 -14.92 -13.96
N PRO A 143 -6.72 -14.01 -13.81
CA PRO A 143 -7.75 -14.14 -12.77
C PRO A 143 -8.49 -15.48 -12.80
N ASN A 144 -8.71 -16.04 -13.99
CA ASN A 144 -9.41 -17.32 -14.15
C ASN A 144 -8.56 -18.52 -13.70
N CYS A 145 -7.27 -18.57 -14.10
CA CYS A 145 -6.36 -19.63 -13.67
C CYS A 145 -6.04 -19.51 -12.18
N HIS A 146 -5.90 -18.30 -11.65
CA HIS A 146 -5.65 -18.11 -10.23
C HIS A 146 -6.83 -18.57 -9.37
N ALA A 147 -8.06 -18.30 -9.80
CA ALA A 147 -9.28 -18.69 -9.08
C ALA A 147 -9.44 -20.19 -8.83
N VAL A 148 -8.78 -21.03 -9.64
CA VAL A 148 -8.83 -22.50 -9.51
C VAL A 148 -7.62 -23.10 -8.79
N THR A 149 -6.68 -22.27 -8.34
CA THR A 149 -5.53 -22.73 -7.54
C THR A 149 -5.97 -23.21 -6.16
N ARG A 150 -5.22 -24.13 -5.57
CA ARG A 150 -5.45 -24.59 -4.18
C ARG A 150 -5.20 -23.50 -3.14
N THR A 151 -4.41 -22.49 -3.50
CA THR A 151 -4.00 -21.34 -2.67
C THR A 151 -4.97 -20.15 -2.78
N TRP A 152 -5.88 -20.17 -3.77
CA TRP A 152 -6.85 -19.09 -4.00
C TRP A 152 -7.72 -18.77 -2.78
N CYS A 153 -7.78 -17.49 -2.39
CA CYS A 153 -8.54 -16.97 -1.25
C CYS A 153 -8.20 -17.64 0.12
N ARG A 154 -7.21 -18.54 0.18
CA ARG A 154 -6.75 -19.19 1.40
C ARG A 154 -5.48 -18.47 1.82
N GLY A 155 -5.60 -17.50 2.72
CA GLY A 155 -4.46 -16.74 3.24
C GLY A 155 -3.48 -17.59 4.06
N GLY A 156 -2.66 -18.39 3.39
CA GLY A 156 -1.78 -19.40 4.02
C GLY A 156 -2.51 -20.72 4.26
N GLN A 157 -1.77 -21.82 4.28
CA GLN A 157 -2.34 -23.13 4.58
C GLN A 157 -3.02 -23.10 5.95
N ARG A 158 -4.34 -23.38 5.99
CA ARG A 158 -4.92 -23.92 7.22
C ARG A 158 -4.20 -25.24 7.47
N ARG A 159 -3.49 -25.34 8.60
CA ARG A 159 -2.97 -26.60 9.11
C ARG A 159 -4.13 -27.59 9.12
N HIS A 160 -4.17 -28.49 8.14
CA HIS A 160 -5.05 -29.64 8.22
C HIS A 160 -4.50 -30.48 9.36
N ASN A 161 -5.11 -30.37 10.55
CA ASN A 161 -5.02 -31.44 11.52
C ASN A 161 -5.65 -32.65 10.83
N LEU A 162 -4.79 -33.55 10.34
CA LEU A 162 -5.17 -34.92 10.01
C LEU A 162 -5.62 -35.55 11.34
N ALA A 163 -6.93 -35.49 11.59
CA ALA A 163 -7.56 -36.43 12.50
C ALA A 163 -7.57 -37.78 11.78
N GLN A 164 -6.86 -38.74 12.36
CA GLN A 164 -6.95 -40.16 12.04
C GLN A 164 -8.35 -40.68 12.35
#